data_AF-A0A8X6FQP1-F1
#
_entry.id   AF-A0A8X6FQP1-F1
#
_cell.length_a   1.000
_cell.length_b   1.000
_cell.length_c   1.000
_cell.angle_alpha   90.00
_cell.angle_beta   90.00
_cell.angle_gamma   90.00
#
_symmetry.space_group_name_H-M   'P 1'
#
loop_
_entity.id
_entity.type
_entity.pdbx_description
1 polymer ?
#
loop_
_entity_poly.entity_id
_entity_poly.type
_entity_poly.pdbx_seq_one_letter_code
_entity_poly.pdbx_strand_id
1 'polypeptide(L)'
;MNRLSRWQLVQRMNQHFWRKWSSEYLNRVQQRPKWCKGNVGFKEGDLVLVKPSENSDTLKWHLARILKLHPGKDNLVRVVTLKDNQGV
;
A
#
# COMPACT_ATOMS: atom_id res chain seq x y z
N MET A 1 -32.99 -18.13 -6.63
CA MET A 1 -32.66 -17.81 -5.23
C MET A 1 -31.17 -18.00 -5.02
N ASN A 2 -30.44 -16.92 -4.79
CA ASN A 2 -28.98 -16.91 -4.69
C ASN A 2 -28.56 -17.57 -3.36
N ARG A 3 -28.21 -18.86 -3.40
CA ARG A 3 -27.99 -19.70 -2.21
C ARG A 3 -26.50 -19.93 -2.01
N LEU A 4 -25.75 -18.85 -1.78
CA LEU A 4 -24.42 -18.97 -1.21
C LEU A 4 -24.55 -19.71 0.13
N SER A 5 -23.74 -20.74 0.35
CA SER A 5 -23.67 -21.38 1.66
C SER A 5 -23.31 -20.32 2.72
N ARG A 6 -23.69 -20.54 3.98
CA ARG A 6 -23.36 -19.60 5.07
C ARG A 6 -21.87 -19.24 5.07
N TRP A 7 -21.02 -20.22 4.76
CA TRP A 7 -19.58 -20.02 4.60
C TRP A 7 -19.24 -19.06 3.46
N GLN A 8 -19.79 -19.25 2.26
CA GLN A 8 -19.55 -18.37 1.12
C GLN A 8 -20.03 -16.93 1.38
N LEU A 9 -21.15 -16.75 2.08
CA LEU A 9 -21.63 -15.43 2.47
C LEU A 9 -20.64 -14.74 3.42
N VAL A 10 -20.17 -15.45 4.45
CA VAL A 10 -19.17 -14.93 5.40
C VAL A 10 -17.86 -14.60 4.69
N GLN A 11 -17.39 -15.45 3.78
CA GLN A 11 -16.19 -15.18 2.99
C GLN A 11 -16.33 -13.91 2.14
N ARG A 12 -17.48 -13.73 1.48
CA ARG A 12 -17.76 -12.51 0.71
C ARG A 12 -17.78 -11.26 1.58
N MET A 13 -18.38 -11.32 2.77
CA MET A 13 -18.38 -10.21 3.72
C MET A 13 -16.97 -9.86 4.18
N ASN A 14 -16.15 -10.87 4.46
CA ASN A 14 -14.76 -10.70 4.87
C ASN A 14 -13.91 -10.05 3.76
N GLN A 15 -14.01 -10.54 2.52
CA GLN A 15 -13.35 -9.93 1.35
C GLN A 15 -13.79 -8.47 1.15
N HIS A 16 -15.09 -8.18 1.27
CA HIS A 16 -15.60 -6.83 1.15
C HIS A 16 -15.04 -5.89 2.22
N PHE A 17 -14.98 -6.37 3.47
CA PHE A 17 -14.39 -5.63 4.58
C PHE A 17 -12.92 -5.31 4.33
N TRP A 18 -12.09 -6.31 4.02
CA TRP A 18 -10.65 -6.10 3.81
C TRP A 18 -10.35 -5.20 2.61
N ARG A 19 -11.15 -5.31 1.54
CA ARG A 19 -11.02 -4.40 0.39
C ARG A 19 -11.27 -2.95 0.78
N LYS A 20 -12.36 -2.68 1.53
CA LYS A 20 -12.66 -1.32 2.01
C LYS A 20 -11.64 -0.83 3.03
N TRP A 21 -11.22 -1.69 3.95
CA TRP A 21 -10.23 -1.34 4.96
C TRP A 21 -8.88 -0.96 4.30
N SER A 22 -8.44 -1.73 3.30
CA SER A 22 -7.18 -1.45 2.62
C SER A 22 -7.26 -0.24 1.70
N SER A 23 -8.34 -0.06 0.94
CA SER A 23 -8.45 1.03 -0.03
C SER A 23 -8.83 2.37 0.62
N GLU A 24 -9.75 2.39 1.58
CA GLU A 24 -10.32 3.62 2.13
C GLU A 24 -9.69 3.99 3.47
N TYR A 25 -9.59 3.02 4.40
CA TYR A 25 -9.22 3.31 5.79
C TYR A 25 -7.71 3.52 5.94
N LEU A 26 -6.88 2.62 5.41
CA LEU A 26 -5.41 2.71 5.52
C LEU A 26 -4.86 4.03 4.96
N ASN A 27 -5.37 4.47 3.80
CA ASN A 27 -4.95 5.73 3.17
C ASN A 27 -5.26 6.95 4.06
N ARG A 28 -6.34 6.92 4.84
CA ARG A 28 -6.69 7.99 5.78
C ARG A 28 -5.84 7.96 7.04
N VAL A 29 -5.51 6.77 7.57
CA VAL A 29 -4.71 6.63 8.81
C VAL A 29 -3.25 7.01 8.60
N GLN A 30 -2.70 6.84 7.40
CA GLN A 30 -1.32 7.19 7.08
C GLN A 30 -1.09 8.72 7.06
N GLN A 31 -2.12 9.51 6.77
CA GLN A 31 -2.03 10.97 6.80
C GLN A 31 -2.06 11.46 8.26
N ARG A 32 -0.89 11.75 8.84
CA ARG A 32 -0.77 12.37 10.16
C ARG A 32 -0.29 13.82 10.04
N PRO A 33 -1.18 14.81 9.85
CA PRO A 33 -0.77 16.19 9.60
C PRO A 33 -0.12 16.87 10.82
N LYS A 34 -0.39 16.38 12.04
CA LYS A 34 0.20 16.92 13.27
C LYS A 34 1.59 16.32 13.49
N TRP A 35 2.58 17.17 13.75
CA TRP A 35 3.99 16.80 14.00
C TRP A 35 4.83 16.34 12.79
N CYS A 36 4.29 16.40 11.57
CA CYS A 36 5.10 16.20 10.36
C CYS A 36 5.95 17.45 10.07
N LYS A 37 7.07 17.60 10.79
CA LYS A 37 8.13 18.55 10.42
C LYS A 37 8.92 17.97 9.25
N GLY A 38 8.75 18.55 8.07
CA GLY A 38 9.67 18.40 6.95
C GLY A 38 9.63 17.03 6.28
N ASN A 39 9.24 17.03 5.02
CA ASN A 39 9.35 15.92 4.09
C ASN A 39 10.81 15.42 4.10
N VAL A 40 11.12 14.35 4.84
CA VAL A 40 12.39 13.64 4.64
C VAL A 40 12.25 13.05 3.25
N GLY A 41 12.81 13.76 2.26
CA GLY A 41 12.74 13.34 0.87
C GLY A 41 13.25 11.91 0.75
N PHE A 42 12.55 11.11 -0.06
CA PHE A 42 12.97 9.75 -0.37
C PHE A 42 14.42 9.75 -0.88
N LYS A 43 15.21 8.76 -0.46
CA LYS A 43 16.56 8.54 -0.95
C LYS A 43 16.65 7.19 -1.65
N GLU A 44 17.53 7.11 -2.64
CA GLU A 44 17.92 5.84 -3.21
C GLU A 44 18.58 4.97 -2.12
N GLY A 45 18.17 3.71 -2.04
CA GLY A 45 18.59 2.78 -0.98
C GLY A 45 17.64 2.68 0.22
N ASP A 46 16.70 3.62 0.38
CA ASP A 46 15.71 3.56 1.47
C ASP A 46 14.85 2.30 1.38
N LEU A 47 14.60 1.69 2.54
CA LEU A 47 13.69 0.56 2.67
C LEU A 47 12.27 1.07 2.90
N VAL A 48 11.34 0.62 2.07
CA VAL A 48 9.93 1.06 2.10
C VAL A 48 8.99 -0.13 2.19
N LEU A 49 7.82 0.11 2.78
CA LEU A 49 6.70 -0.84 2.79
C LEU A 49 5.81 -0.58 1.57
N VAL A 50 5.60 -1.61 0.77
CA VAL A 50 4.70 -1.58 -0.38
C VAL A 50 3.31 -2.00 0.07
N LYS A 51 2.33 -1.16 -0.24
CA LYS A 51 0.93 -1.46 0.05
C LYS A 51 0.50 -2.70 -0.73
N PRO A 52 -0.01 -3.75 -0.07
CA PRO A 52 -0.52 -4.92 -0.77
C PRO A 52 -1.66 -4.55 -1.73
N SER A 53 -1.67 -5.17 -2.91
CA SER A 53 -2.79 -5.07 -3.86
C SER A 53 -4.04 -5.75 -3.29
N GLU A 54 -5.22 -5.47 -3.87
CA GLU A 54 -6.51 -5.97 -3.35
C GLU A 54 -6.60 -7.49 -3.19
N ASN A 55 -5.72 -8.25 -3.85
CA ASN A 55 -5.69 -9.71 -3.85
C ASN A 55 -4.51 -10.33 -3.08
N SER A 56 -3.69 -9.52 -2.40
CA SER A 56 -2.59 -10.04 -1.58
C SER A 56 -3.10 -10.55 -0.23
N ASP A 57 -2.39 -11.53 0.33
CA ASP A 57 -2.68 -12.07 1.66
C ASP A 57 -2.78 -10.93 2.67
N THR A 58 -3.93 -10.88 3.34
CA THR A 58 -4.20 -9.89 4.39
C THR A 58 -3.07 -9.91 5.42
N LEU A 59 -2.46 -8.76 5.69
CA LEU A 59 -1.36 -8.53 6.65
C LEU A 59 0.07 -8.86 6.15
N LYS A 60 0.27 -9.30 4.91
CA LYS A 60 1.62 -9.40 4.33
C LYS A 60 2.01 -8.08 3.68
N TRP A 61 2.89 -7.33 4.35
CA TRP A 61 3.47 -6.12 3.81
C TRP A 61 4.81 -6.44 3.15
N HIS A 62 4.88 -6.20 1.83
CA HIS A 62 6.11 -6.41 1.10
C HIS A 62 7.08 -5.28 1.39
N LEU A 63 8.33 -5.64 1.69
CA LEU A 63 9.42 -4.69 1.79
C LEU A 63 10.08 -4.57 0.42
N ALA A 64 10.37 -3.33 0.03
CA ALA A 64 11.11 -3.02 -1.17
C ALA A 64 12.16 -1.96 -0.88
N ARG A 65 13.21 -1.91 -1.70
CA ARG A 65 14.24 -0.89 -1.63
C ARG A 65 14.09 0.06 -2.81
N ILE A 66 14.20 1.36 -2.56
CA ILE A 66 14.22 2.36 -3.63
C ILE A 66 15.51 2.20 -4.43
N LEU A 67 15.40 1.95 -5.73
CA LEU A 67 16.54 1.92 -6.64
C LEU A 67 16.79 3.27 -7.29
N LYS A 68 15.72 3.96 -7.68
CA LYS A 68 15.82 5.22 -8.41
C LYS A 68 14.67 6.15 -8.11
N LEU A 69 14.97 7.44 -7.97
CA LEU A 69 13.97 8.49 -7.82
C LEU A 69 13.69 9.15 -9.18
N HIS A 70 12.42 9.42 -9.47
CA HIS A 70 11.99 10.14 -10.67
C HIS A 70 11.32 11.46 -10.26
N PRO A 71 12.09 12.55 -10.11
CA PRO A 71 11.53 13.85 -9.77
C PRO A 71 10.70 14.41 -10.93
N GLY A 72 9.58 15.06 -10.60
CA GLY A 72 8.75 15.78 -11.56
C GLY A 72 9.37 17.12 -11.99
N LYS A 73 8.66 17.85 -12.86
CA LYS A 73 9.07 19.20 -13.31
C LYS A 73 9.20 20.21 -12.17
N ASP A 74 8.46 19.99 -11.09
CA ASP A 74 8.48 20.79 -9.85
C ASP A 74 9.54 20.31 -8.84
N ASN A 75 10.45 19.42 -9.26
CA ASN A 75 11.49 18.78 -8.45
C ASN A 75 10.96 17.97 -7.24
N LEU A 76 9.66 17.62 -7.25
CA LEU A 76 9.04 16.77 -6.24
C LEU A 76 8.99 15.31 -6.72
N VAL A 77 9.49 14.40 -5.88
CA VAL A 77 9.48 12.96 -6.17
C VAL A 77 8.10 12.38 -5.87
N ARG A 78 7.42 11.89 -6.90
CA ARG A 78 6.14 11.16 -6.80
C ARG A 78 6.22 9.74 -7.34
N VAL A 79 7.27 9.43 -8.10
CA VAL A 79 7.49 8.15 -8.76
C VAL A 79 8.88 7.65 -8.39
N VAL A 80 8.96 6.38 -8.00
CA VAL A 80 10.20 5.70 -7.62
C VAL A 80 10.24 4.32 -8.27
N THR A 81 11.43 3.88 -8.68
CA THR A 81 11.66 2.48 -9.07
C THR A 81 12.06 1.71 -7.83
N LEU A 82 11.39 0.60 -7.56
CA LEU A 82 11.61 -0.23 -6.38
C LEU A 82 12.29 -1.54 -6.79
N LYS A 83 12.88 -2.23 -5.81
CA LYS A 83 13.31 -3.62 -5.93
C LYS A 83 12.79 -4.38 -4.72
N ASP A 84 12.02 -5.42 -4.97
CA ASP A 84 11.53 -6.33 -3.93
C ASP A 84 12.14 -7.73 -4.12
N ASN A 85 11.62 -8.71 -3.38
CA ASN A 85 12.06 -10.10 -3.47
C ASN A 85 11.56 -10.83 -4.73
N GLN A 86 10.64 -10.21 -5.49
CA GLN A 86 10.07 -10.74 -6.73
C GLN A 86 10.71 -10.13 -7.98
N GLY A 87 11.39 -8.98 -7.86
CA GLY A 87 12.10 -8.34 -8.96
C GLY A 87 12.24 -6.83 -8.79
N VAL A 88 12.41 -6.14 -9.91
CA VAL A 88 12.36 -4.67 -10.04
C VAL A 88 10.98 -4.26 -10.52
#